data_AF-A0A6I8NSQ8-F1
#
_entry.id   AF-A0A6I8NSQ8-F1
#
_cell.length_a   1.000
_cell.length_b   1.000
_cell.length_c   1.000
_cell.angle_alpha   90.00
_cell.angle_beta   90.00
_cell.angle_gamma   90.00
#
_symmetry.space_group_name_H-M   'P 1'
#
loop_
_entity.id
_entity.type
_entity.pdbx_description
1 polymer ?
#
loop_
_entity_poly.entity_id
_entity_poly.type
_entity_poly.pdbx_seq_one_letter_code
_entity_poly.pdbx_strand_id
1 'polypeptide(L)' 'MKMWFLISQLLTTCFVFCLAVPSKRQGFSAYSFHVSEEGKGYGPIFEEQPINTIYPEESPDGKVSMNCRARASPFPIYK' A
#
# COMPACT_ATOMS: atom_id res chain seq x y z
N MET A 1 -7.33 -44.81 -24.47
CA MET A 1 -8.68 -44.20 -24.35
C MET A 1 -8.85 -43.35 -23.08
N LYS A 2 -8.21 -43.65 -21.93
CA LYS A 2 -8.30 -42.86 -20.68
C LYS A 2 -7.56 -41.49 -20.71
N MET A 3 -6.52 -41.34 -21.52
CA MET A 3 -5.66 -40.14 -21.51
C MET A 3 -6.37 -38.89 -22.06
N TRP A 4 -7.25 -39.04 -23.05
CA TRP A 4 -7.99 -37.94 -23.66
C TRP A 4 -9.08 -37.37 -22.73
N PHE A 5 -9.66 -38.22 -21.88
CA PHE A 5 -10.60 -37.78 -20.84
C PHE A 5 -9.92 -36.91 -19.78
N LEU A 6 -8.70 -37.25 -19.36
CA LEU A 6 -7.94 -36.47 -18.38
C LEU A 6 -7.55 -35.09 -18.93
N ILE A 7 -7.14 -35.03 -20.19
CA ILE A 7 -6.81 -33.76 -20.87
C ILE A 7 -8.06 -32.88 -20.97
N SER A 8 -9.21 -33.45 -21.34
CA SER A 8 -10.48 -32.72 -21.40
C SER A 8 -10.90 -32.18 -20.03
N GLN A 9 -10.70 -32.96 -18.95
CA GLN A 9 -10.99 -32.53 -17.58
C GLN A 9 -10.05 -31.42 -17.09
N LEU A 10 -8.76 -31.49 -17.43
CA LEU A 10 -7.81 -30.41 -17.12
C LEU A 10 -8.17 -29.11 -17.86
N LEU A 11 -8.53 -29.19 -19.14
CA LEU A 11 -8.89 -28.00 -19.92
C LEU A 11 -10.20 -27.36 -19.43
N THR A 12 -11.21 -28.18 -19.09
CA THR A 12 -12.49 -27.67 -18.55
C THR A 12 -12.34 -27.08 -17.16
N THR A 13 -11.56 -27.69 -16.27
CA THR A 13 -11.29 -27.10 -14.94
C THR A 13 -10.52 -25.79 -15.05
N CYS A 14 -9.50 -25.73 -15.91
CA CYS A 14 -8.76 -24.48 -16.17
C CYS A 14 -9.68 -23.36 -16.69
N PHE A 15 -10.57 -23.68 -17.64
CA PHE A 15 -11.52 -22.71 -18.20
C PHE A 15 -12.54 -22.22 -17.16
N VAL A 16 -13.03 -23.11 -16.30
CA VAL A 16 -13.93 -22.75 -15.19
C VAL A 16 -13.22 -21.90 -14.15
N PHE A 17 -11.97 -22.20 -13.79
CA PHE A 17 -11.17 -21.33 -12.91
C PHE A 17 -10.95 -19.94 -13.52
N CYS A 18 -10.68 -19.85 -14.83
CA CYS A 18 -10.52 -18.57 -15.51
C CYS A 18 -11.83 -17.75 -15.58
N LEU A 19 -12.99 -18.39 -15.73
CA LEU A 19 -14.29 -17.72 -15.82
C LEU A 19 -14.94 -17.46 -14.44
N ALA A 20 -14.66 -18.31 -13.45
CA ALA A 20 -15.20 -18.22 -12.09
C ALA A 20 -14.30 -17.42 -11.14
N VAL A 21 -13.24 -16.77 -11.64
CA VAL A 21 -12.64 -15.65 -10.89
C VAL A 21 -13.62 -14.49 -11.01
N PRO A 22 -14.40 -14.16 -9.95
CA PRO A 22 -15.02 -12.85 -9.89
C PRO A 22 -13.88 -11.85 -10.00
N SER A 23 -14.08 -10.85 -10.84
CA SER A 23 -13.25 -9.66 -10.99
C SER A 23 -12.99 -8.97 -9.63
N LYS A 24 -12.11 -9.55 -8.83
CA LYS A 24 -11.57 -9.02 -7.58
C LYS A 24 -10.06 -9.11 -7.73
N ARG A 25 -9.58 -8.27 -8.64
CA ARG A 25 -8.26 -7.61 -8.63
C ARG A 25 -7.21 -8.43 -7.89
N GLN A 26 -6.49 -9.27 -8.64
CA GLN A 26 -5.07 -9.43 -8.42
C GLN A 26 -4.40 -8.08 -8.74
N GLY A 27 -4.60 -7.11 -7.86
CA GLY A 27 -3.82 -5.89 -7.80
C GLY A 27 -2.49 -6.22 -7.15
N PHE A 28 -1.65 -6.97 -7.86
CA PHE A 28 -0.21 -6.89 -7.66
C PHE A 28 0.21 -5.52 -8.18
N SER A 29 0.05 -4.50 -7.34
CA SER A 29 0.63 -3.18 -7.54
C SER A 29 1.12 -2.71 -6.19
N ALA A 30 2.45 -2.63 -6.05
CA ALA A 30 3.15 -2.07 -4.90
C ALA A 30 2.96 -0.54 -4.79
N TYR A 31 1.81 -0.01 -5.22
CA TYR A 31 1.47 1.40 -5.19
C TYR A 31 0.06 1.55 -4.61
N SER A 32 0.04 1.91 -3.33
CA SER A 32 -1.05 2.47 -2.53
C SER A 32 -2.50 2.17 -2.97
N PHE A 33 -3.11 1.18 -2.31
CA PHE A 33 -4.53 0.86 -2.39
C PHE A 33 -5.33 1.84 -1.51
N HIS A 34 -5.90 2.89 -2.12
CA HIS A 34 -6.91 3.72 -1.46
C HIS A 34 -8.30 3.12 -1.72
N VAL A 35 -8.72 2.22 -0.83
CA VAL A 35 -10.16 1.93 -0.68
C VAL A 35 -10.69 2.85 0.40
N SER A 36 -11.37 3.91 -0.05
CA SER A 36 -12.29 4.65 0.81
C SER A 36 -13.49 3.77 1.08
N GLU A 37 -13.35 2.86 2.05
CA GLU A 37 -14.51 2.41 2.81
C GLU A 37 -14.88 3.55 3.75
N GLU A 38 -16.06 4.13 3.56
CA GLU A 38 -16.64 5.16 4.42
C GLU A 38 -16.70 4.63 5.86
N GLY A 39 -15.65 4.90 6.65
CA GLY A 39 -15.51 4.45 8.04
C GLY A 39 -14.20 3.71 8.36
N LYS A 40 -13.43 3.26 7.37
CA LYS A 40 -12.05 2.77 7.60
C LYS A 40 -11.11 3.94 7.39
N GLY A 41 -10.46 4.37 8.46
CA GLY A 41 -9.52 5.49 8.42
C GLY A 41 -8.38 5.29 7.41
N TYR A 42 -7.65 6.36 7.10
CA TYR A 42 -6.59 6.37 6.09
C TYR A 42 -5.20 6.33 6.74
N GLY A 43 -4.24 5.73 6.05
CA GLY A 43 -2.84 5.68 6.48
C GLY A 43 -2.17 7.06 6.48
N PRO A 44 -0.98 7.21 7.10
CA PRO A 44 -0.30 8.49 7.19
C PRO A 44 0.03 9.11 5.83
N ILE A 45 -0.43 10.34 5.63
CA ILE A 45 -0.14 11.20 4.48
C ILE A 45 0.65 12.40 5.00
N PHE A 46 1.86 12.62 4.49
CA PHE A 46 2.68 13.76 4.88
C PHE A 46 2.01 15.07 4.44
N GLU A 47 1.80 15.97 5.40
CA GLU A 47 1.51 17.38 5.13
C GLU A 47 2.79 18.20 5.10
N GLU A 48 3.75 17.86 5.96
CA GLU A 48 5.06 18.49 6.00
C GLU A 48 6.12 17.41 6.19
N GLN A 49 7.07 17.38 5.25
CA GLN A 49 8.23 16.50 5.34
C GLN A 49 9.43 17.26 5.89
N PRO A 50 10.33 16.59 6.62
CA PRO A 50 11.58 17.21 7.05
C PRO A 50 12.39 17.63 5.83
N ILE A 51 12.87 18.87 5.85
CA ILE A 51 13.72 19.44 4.80
C ILE A 51 15.17 19.50 5.25
N ASN A 52 16.09 19.37 4.31
CA ASN A 52 17.51 19.51 4.59
C ASN A 52 17.80 20.91 5.14
N THR A 53 18.35 20.96 6.34
CA THR A 53 18.69 22.19 7.04
C THR A 53 20.16 22.11 7.46
N ILE A 54 20.94 23.14 7.13
CA ILE A 54 22.34 23.26 7.55
C ILE A 54 22.33 24.06 8.86
N TYR A 55 22.89 23.47 9.91
CA TYR A 55 23.00 24.11 11.21
C TYR A 55 24.37 24.80 11.35
N PRO A 56 24.43 26.09 11.73
CA PRO A 56 25.69 26.78 11.94
C PRO A 56 26.36 26.32 13.24
N GLU A 57 27.67 26.13 13.20
CA GLU A 57 28.48 25.67 14.34
C GLU A 57 28.40 26.64 15.53
N GLU A 58 28.31 27.96 15.27
CA GLU A 58 28.17 28.99 16.31
C GLU A 58 26.73 29.16 16.86
N SER A 59 25.78 28.29 16.52
CA SER A 59 24.39 28.46 16.98
C SER A 59 24.30 28.34 18.52
N PRO A 60 23.66 29.31 19.19
CA PRO A 60 23.52 29.28 20.65
C PRO A 60 22.50 28.24 21.14
N ASP A 61 21.66 27.70 20.26
CA ASP A 61 20.53 26.83 20.64
C ASP A 61 20.96 25.40 21.02
N GLY A 62 22.15 24.96 20.57
CA GLY A 62 22.73 23.65 20.87
C GLY A 62 21.85 22.46 20.47
N LYS A 63 20.84 22.67 19.61
CA LYS A 63 19.87 21.65 19.20
C LYS A 63 19.41 21.90 17.77
N VAL A 64 19.15 20.81 17.06
CA VAL A 64 18.55 20.83 15.71
C VAL A 64 17.11 20.33 15.81
N SER A 65 16.16 21.12 15.33
CA SER A 65 14.75 20.73 15.22
C SER A 65 14.36 20.59 13.76
N MET A 66 13.63 19.53 13.43
CA MET A 66 13.14 19.25 12.07
C MET A 66 11.62 19.17 12.11
N ASN A 67 10.95 19.82 11.15
CA ASN A 67 9.50 19.75 11.06
C ASN A 67 9.07 18.42 10.41
N CYS A 68 8.03 17.79 10.98
CA CYS A 68 7.40 16.60 10.41
C CYS A 68 5.93 16.58 10.81
N ARG A 69 5.04 16.54 9.82
CA ARG A 69 3.58 16.52 10.05
C ARG A 69 2.92 15.58 9.06
N ALA A 70 2.06 14.72 9.59
CA ALA A 70 1.32 13.74 8.84
C ALA A 70 -0.12 13.73 9.32
N ARG A 71 -1.04 13.47 8.39
CA ARG A 71 -2.44 13.22 8.68
C ARG A 71 -2.71 11.73 8.55
N ALA A 72 -3.39 11.17 9.51
CA ALA A 72 -3.87 9.80 9.47
C ALA A 72 -5.16 9.70 10.27
N SER A 73 -5.94 8.66 10.01
CA SER A 73 -7.02 8.24 10.90
C SER A 73 -6.87 6.74 11.14
N PRO A 74 -6.60 6.28 12.38
CA PRO A 74 -6.35 7.06 13.61
C PRO A 74 -5.05 7.90 13.55
N PHE A 75 -4.83 8.76 14.56
CA PHE A 75 -3.69 9.70 14.59
C PHE A 75 -2.32 8.99 14.41
N PRO A 76 -1.38 9.59 13.67
CA PRO A 76 -0.09 8.99 13.41
C PRO A 76 0.84 9.05 14.63
N ILE A 77 1.76 8.10 14.72
CA ILE A 77 2.80 8.02 15.76
C ILE A 77 4.15 8.30 15.11
N TYR A 78 4.90 9.24 15.67
CA TYR A 78 6.29 9.56 15.28
C TYR A 78 7.26 8.79 16.18
N LYS A 79 8.32 8.21 15.61
CA LYS A 79 9.35 7.44 16.33
C LYS A 79 10.74 7.90 15.91
#